data_AF-A0A952NDN8-F1
#
_entry.id   AF-A0A952NDN8-F1
#
_cell.length_a   1.000
_cell.length_b   1.000
_cell.length_c   1.000
_cell.angle_alpha   90.00
_cell.angle_beta   90.00
_cell.angle_gamma   90.00
#
_symmetry.space_group_name_H-M   'P 1'
#
loop_
_entity.id
_entity.type
_entity.pdbx_description
1 polymer ?
#
loop_
_entity_poly.entity_id
_entity_poly.type
_entity_poly.pdbx_seq_one_letter_code
_entity_poly.pdbx_strand_id
1 'polypeptide(L)'
;MQRISIYHHEDYKKYVTEWVENQPRQGFGEYRRISQALNVSTTMISQVFKGDKHLSLELAAELCEYLQLDEQEAEYFLLLVEANRAGSMKLRKRFEKQIKVRQNHAKKLENRIKNVHELTSDQKSIYYSSWLYSGVRMLSDLESFNDSAVIADHLRLPRPQIQKVLDFLLQHGLVVSEKNRLKLGPTRIYLSTSSHLANKQHQNWRLHAMNKMVQPDDDNFFYTVPMSLSREVADWIRRELPEFVEKVNAKVTPSKSEVVRCLSIDYFEF
;
A
#
# COMPACT_ATOMS: atom_id res chain seq x y z
N MET A 1 12.99 5.64 9.30
CA MET A 1 13.07 4.65 10.39
C MET A 1 12.16 3.49 10.03
N GLN A 2 12.63 2.25 10.15
CA GLN A 2 11.80 1.07 9.91
C GLN A 2 10.84 0.87 11.10
N ARG A 3 9.56 0.64 10.82
CA ARG A 3 8.54 0.35 11.84
C ARG A 3 8.73 -1.09 12.33
N ILE A 4 8.94 -1.27 13.64
CA ILE A 4 9.08 -2.59 14.27
C ILE A 4 7.70 -3.23 14.38
N SER A 5 7.56 -4.46 13.89
CA SER A 5 6.32 -5.23 14.00
C SER A 5 6.17 -5.80 15.41
N ILE A 6 5.13 -5.38 16.13
CA ILE A 6 4.83 -5.88 17.48
C ILE A 6 4.62 -7.42 17.49
N TYR A 7 4.15 -7.99 16.38
CA TYR A 7 3.87 -9.41 16.23
C TYR A 7 5.12 -10.31 16.29
N HIS A 8 6.33 -9.74 16.29
CA HIS A 8 7.57 -10.48 16.53
C HIS A 8 7.91 -10.65 18.02
N HIS A 9 7.13 -10.04 18.92
CA HIS A 9 7.38 -10.07 20.35
C HIS A 9 6.34 -10.91 21.08
N GLU A 10 6.78 -11.62 22.11
CA GLU A 10 5.93 -12.32 23.09
C GLU A 10 5.92 -11.60 24.45
N ASP A 11 6.67 -10.51 24.57
CA ASP A 11 6.83 -9.72 25.79
C ASP A 11 6.71 -8.24 25.44
N TYR A 12 5.69 -7.57 25.99
CA TYR A 12 5.44 -6.15 25.69
C TYR A 12 6.60 -5.25 26.16
N LYS A 13 7.31 -5.62 27.24
CA LYS A 13 8.45 -4.82 27.74
C LYS A 13 9.58 -4.82 26.72
N LYS A 14 9.87 -5.98 26.14
CA LYS A 14 10.90 -6.11 25.09
C LYS A 14 10.55 -5.29 23.86
N TYR A 15 9.29 -5.36 23.42
CA TYR A 15 8.81 -4.55 22.30
C TYR A 15 9.00 -3.04 22.55
N VAL A 16 8.57 -2.53 23.70
CA VAL A 16 8.70 -1.10 24.01
C VAL A 16 10.16 -0.69 24.13
N THR A 17 11.01 -1.51 24.78
CA THR A 17 12.44 -1.22 24.87
C THR A 17 13.09 -1.13 23.49
N GLU A 18 12.79 -2.08 22.59
CA GLU A 18 13.31 -2.05 21.22
C GLU A 18 12.76 -0.86 20.41
N TRP A 19 11.48 -0.50 20.62
CA TRP A 19 10.89 0.69 20.03
C TRP A 19 11.58 1.97 20.49
N VAL A 20 11.92 2.07 21.78
CA VAL A 20 12.67 3.19 22.36
C VAL A 20 14.08 3.27 21.77
N GLU A 21 14.79 2.15 21.68
CA GLU A 21 16.15 2.09 21.12
C GLU A 21 16.21 2.50 19.65
N ASN A 22 15.12 2.31 18.91
CA ASN A 22 14.99 2.73 17.51
C ASN A 22 14.62 4.21 17.32
N GLN A 23 14.37 4.96 18.40
CA GLN A 23 14.14 6.41 18.32
C GLN A 23 15.45 7.20 18.14
N PRO A 24 15.39 8.48 17.69
CA PRO A 24 16.58 9.29 17.46
C PRO A 24 17.46 9.34 18.72
N ARG A 25 18.78 9.29 18.53
CA ARG A 25 19.77 9.22 19.63
C ARG A 25 19.54 8.02 20.56
N GLN A 26 19.15 6.87 20.01
CA GLN A 26 18.91 5.62 20.75
C GLN A 26 17.89 5.77 21.89
N GLY A 27 16.87 6.61 21.68
CA GLY A 27 15.82 6.81 22.69
C GLY A 27 16.21 7.67 23.88
N PHE A 28 17.27 8.49 23.78
CA PHE A 28 17.61 9.43 24.84
C PHE A 28 16.42 10.35 25.18
N GLY A 29 15.96 10.28 26.43
CA GLY A 29 14.80 11.04 26.92
C GLY A 29 13.43 10.46 26.55
N GLU A 30 13.35 9.34 25.83
CA GLU A 30 12.08 8.73 25.40
C GLU A 30 11.26 8.22 26.60
N TYR A 31 11.89 7.54 27.55
CA TYR A 31 11.20 7.10 28.78
C TYR A 31 10.63 8.25 29.61
N ARG A 32 11.24 9.45 29.54
CA ARG A 32 10.68 10.65 30.17
C ARG A 32 9.44 11.12 29.42
N ARG A 33 9.45 11.11 28.08
CA ARG A 33 8.28 11.47 27.27
C ARG A 33 7.13 10.48 27.47
N ILE A 34 7.42 9.18 27.53
CA ILE A 34 6.44 8.14 27.88
C ILE A 34 5.84 8.43 29.26
N SER A 35 6.66 8.75 30.27
CA SER A 35 6.15 9.07 31.61
C SER A 35 5.19 10.27 31.63
N GLN A 36 5.49 11.29 30.81
CA GLN A 36 4.64 12.48 30.67
C GLN A 36 3.34 12.17 29.94
N ALA A 37 3.41 11.38 28.87
CA ALA A 37 2.23 10.98 28.08
C ALA A 37 1.26 10.13 28.90
N LEU A 38 1.78 9.21 29.71
CA LEU A 38 1.00 8.33 30.59
C LEU A 38 0.64 8.98 31.94
N ASN A 39 1.03 10.24 32.16
CA ASN A 39 0.84 10.97 33.42
C ASN A 39 1.31 10.18 34.68
N VAL A 40 2.47 9.53 34.59
CA VAL A 40 3.10 8.77 35.69
C VAL A 40 4.52 9.24 35.96
N SER A 41 5.09 8.84 37.11
CA SER A 41 6.47 9.19 37.43
C SER A 41 7.48 8.44 36.54
N THR A 42 8.61 9.07 36.23
CA THR A 42 9.75 8.42 35.56
C THR A 42 10.26 7.20 36.32
N THR A 43 10.16 7.21 37.65
CA THR A 43 10.46 6.06 38.51
C THR A 43 9.54 4.88 38.23
N MET A 44 8.23 5.11 38.05
CA MET A 44 7.27 4.06 37.71
C MET A 44 7.61 3.43 36.36
N ILE A 45 7.88 4.25 35.34
CA ILE A 45 8.34 3.78 34.02
C ILE A 45 9.61 2.94 34.14
N SER A 46 10.60 3.38 34.93
CA SER A 46 11.81 2.60 35.17
C SER A 46 11.53 1.27 35.88
N GLN A 47 10.63 1.24 36.86
CA GLN A 47 10.25 0.00 37.56
C GLN A 47 9.51 -0.98 36.64
N VAL A 48 8.82 -0.49 35.61
CA VAL A 48 8.12 -1.31 34.62
C VAL A 48 9.09 -1.87 33.59
N PHE A 49 9.85 -1.02 32.89
CA PHE A 49 10.65 -1.46 31.74
C PHE A 49 12.04 -1.99 32.13
N LYS A 50 12.57 -1.62 33.31
CA LYS A 50 13.84 -2.15 33.84
C LYS A 50 13.67 -3.03 35.07
N GLY A 51 12.44 -3.22 35.55
CA GLY A 51 12.15 -3.99 36.75
C GLY A 51 10.94 -4.92 36.57
N ASP A 52 10.41 -5.41 37.69
CA ASP A 52 9.40 -6.47 37.71
C ASP A 52 7.95 -5.95 37.67
N LYS A 53 7.72 -4.63 37.76
CA LYS A 53 6.36 -4.09 37.70
C LYS A 53 5.76 -4.22 36.31
N HIS A 54 4.43 -4.27 36.24
CA HIS A 54 3.69 -4.30 34.99
C HIS A 54 2.75 -3.11 34.86
N LEU A 55 2.50 -2.67 33.62
CA LEU A 55 1.48 -1.64 33.33
C LEU A 55 0.09 -2.18 33.67
N SER A 56 -0.81 -1.32 34.15
CA SER A 56 -2.24 -1.64 34.12
C SER A 56 -2.77 -1.60 32.69
N LEU A 57 -3.98 -2.12 32.46
CA LEU A 57 -4.57 -2.09 31.12
C LEU A 57 -4.86 -0.67 30.65
N GLU A 58 -5.24 0.23 31.57
CA GLU A 58 -5.48 1.64 31.28
C GLU A 58 -4.19 2.32 30.79
N LEU A 59 -3.09 2.17 31.53
CA LEU A 59 -1.80 2.73 31.12
C LEU A 59 -1.24 2.03 29.87
N ALA A 60 -1.56 0.76 29.65
CA ALA A 60 -1.19 0.06 28.44
C ALA A 60 -1.96 0.59 27.21
N ALA A 61 -3.23 0.94 27.36
CA ALA A 61 -4.05 1.54 26.30
C ALA A 61 -3.54 2.94 25.94
N GLU A 62 -3.28 3.80 26.93
CA GLU A 62 -2.66 5.11 26.72
C GLU A 62 -1.29 4.99 26.03
N LEU A 63 -0.52 3.95 26.37
CA LEU A 63 0.76 3.69 25.71
C LEU A 63 0.58 3.25 24.25
N CYS A 64 -0.47 2.53 23.90
CA CYS A 64 -0.77 2.18 22.51
C CYS A 64 -1.01 3.44 21.67
N GLU A 65 -1.73 4.42 22.22
CA GLU A 65 -1.96 5.72 21.55
C GLU A 65 -0.64 6.48 21.36
N TYR A 66 0.20 6.55 22.39
CA TYR A 66 1.52 7.18 22.30
C TYR A 66 2.41 6.52 21.24
N LEU A 67 2.38 5.19 21.15
CA LEU A 67 3.13 4.40 20.17
C LEU A 67 2.50 4.43 18.76
N GLN A 68 1.32 5.04 18.60
CA GLN A 68 0.54 5.06 17.36
C GLN A 68 0.30 3.65 16.78
N LEU A 69 -0.09 2.72 17.65
CA LEU A 69 -0.51 1.39 17.23
C LEU A 69 -1.87 1.45 16.57
N ASP A 70 -2.06 0.66 15.51
CA ASP A 70 -3.39 0.44 14.95
C ASP A 70 -4.24 -0.43 15.89
N GLU A 71 -5.54 -0.56 15.60
CA GLU A 71 -6.49 -1.28 16.45
C GLU A 71 -6.06 -2.75 16.71
N GLN A 72 -5.53 -3.43 15.70
CA GLN A 72 -5.11 -4.83 15.82
C GLN A 72 -3.81 -4.96 16.61
N GLU A 73 -2.87 -4.04 16.38
CA GLU A 73 -1.62 -3.92 17.13
C GLU A 73 -1.87 -3.58 18.61
N ALA A 74 -2.80 -2.67 18.89
CA ALA A 74 -3.20 -2.29 20.25
C ALA A 74 -3.84 -3.46 20.99
N GLU A 75 -4.79 -4.16 20.38
CA GLU A 75 -5.37 -5.38 20.96
C GLU A 75 -4.31 -6.44 21.26
N TYR A 76 -3.34 -6.61 20.36
CA TYR A 76 -2.23 -7.53 20.57
C TYR A 76 -1.30 -7.07 21.70
N PHE A 77 -1.01 -5.76 21.80
CA PHE A 77 -0.21 -5.18 22.89
C PHE A 77 -0.86 -5.44 24.25
N LEU A 78 -2.17 -5.18 24.38
CA LEU A 78 -2.92 -5.43 25.61
C LEU A 78 -2.90 -6.92 25.98
N LEU A 79 -2.99 -7.81 24.99
CA LEU A 79 -2.85 -9.25 25.20
C LEU A 79 -1.46 -9.64 25.74
N LEU A 80 -0.38 -9.01 25.25
CA LEU A 80 0.98 -9.22 25.79
C LEU A 80 1.09 -8.73 27.24
N VAL A 81 0.46 -7.60 27.58
CA VAL A 81 0.43 -7.07 28.95
C VAL A 81 -0.28 -8.03 29.90
N GLU A 82 -1.45 -8.54 29.51
CA GLU A 82 -2.18 -9.56 30.27
C GLU A 82 -1.38 -10.86 30.44
N ALA A 83 -0.72 -11.32 29.37
CA ALA A 83 0.11 -12.52 29.42
C ALA A 83 1.28 -12.37 30.42
N ASN A 84 1.92 -11.21 30.44
CA ASN A 84 3.01 -10.90 31.35
C ASN A 84 2.55 -10.73 32.80
N ARG A 85 1.34 -10.18 33.02
CA ARG A 85 0.75 -10.01 34.36
C ARG A 85 0.18 -11.30 34.94
N ALA A 86 -0.12 -12.31 34.11
CA ALA A 86 -0.81 -13.52 34.54
C ALA A 86 0.01 -14.33 35.58
N GLY A 87 -0.42 -14.31 36.83
CA GLY A 87 0.22 -15.06 37.92
C GLY A 87 -0.08 -16.57 37.92
N SER A 88 -1.14 -17.02 37.25
CA SER A 88 -1.50 -18.44 37.15
C SER A 88 -0.92 -19.08 35.89
N MET A 89 -0.24 -20.21 36.03
CA MET A 89 0.25 -21.02 34.92
C MET A 89 -0.85 -21.40 33.91
N LYS A 90 -2.08 -21.66 34.39
CA LYS A 90 -3.21 -22.01 33.52
C LYS A 90 -3.66 -20.82 32.67
N LEU A 91 -3.70 -19.63 33.26
CA LEU A 91 -4.08 -18.39 32.57
C LEU A 91 -3.00 -17.98 31.56
N ARG A 92 -1.72 -18.04 31.96
CA ARG A 92 -0.58 -17.74 31.09
C ARG A 92 -0.58 -18.62 29.83
N LYS A 93 -0.76 -19.94 29.96
CA LYS A 93 -0.90 -20.86 28.82
C LYS A 93 -2.06 -20.49 27.88
N ARG A 94 -3.17 -19.97 28.42
CA ARG A 94 -4.32 -19.53 27.62
C ARG A 94 -3.98 -18.30 26.80
N PHE A 95 -3.25 -17.34 27.36
CA PHE A 95 -2.78 -16.15 26.63
C PHE A 95 -1.69 -16.49 25.62
N GLU A 96 -0.71 -17.34 25.95
CA GLU A 96 0.31 -17.82 25.01
C GLU A 96 -0.32 -18.47 23.76
N LYS A 97 -1.41 -19.23 23.93
CA LYS A 97 -2.17 -19.79 22.79
C LYS A 97 -2.79 -18.70 21.93
N GLN A 98 -3.38 -17.66 22.53
CA GLN A 98 -3.97 -16.53 21.80
C GLN A 98 -2.90 -15.70 21.07
N ILE A 99 -1.76 -15.46 21.72
CA ILE A 99 -0.60 -14.79 21.14
C ILE A 99 -0.15 -15.53 19.88
N LYS A 100 0.07 -16.85 19.97
CA LYS A 100 0.46 -17.67 18.80
C LYS A 100 -0.56 -17.60 17.66
N VAL A 101 -1.86 -17.56 17.97
CA VAL A 101 -2.91 -17.42 16.94
C VAL A 101 -2.79 -16.07 16.23
N ARG A 102 -2.66 -14.97 16.98
CA ARG A 102 -2.50 -13.62 16.41
C ARG A 102 -1.19 -13.47 15.63
N GLN A 103 -0.07 -13.99 16.15
CA GLN A 103 1.21 -14.04 15.43
C GLN A 103 1.12 -14.85 14.13
N ASN A 104 0.45 -16.00 14.14
CA ASN A 104 0.26 -16.80 12.93
C ASN A 104 -0.64 -16.10 11.91
N HIS A 105 -1.66 -15.36 12.36
CA HIS A 105 -2.50 -14.54 11.50
C HIS A 105 -1.70 -13.39 10.87
N ALA A 106 -0.92 -12.66 11.68
CA ALA A 106 -0.02 -11.61 11.23
C ALA A 106 1.06 -12.15 10.27
N LYS A 107 1.69 -13.30 10.58
CA LYS A 107 2.63 -13.98 9.67
C LYS A 107 1.98 -14.43 8.37
N LYS A 108 0.74 -14.91 8.39
CA LYS A 108 0.01 -15.25 7.15
C LYS A 108 -0.29 -14.00 6.33
N LEU A 109 -0.62 -12.88 6.96
CA LEU A 109 -0.83 -11.59 6.30
C LEU A 109 0.51 -11.04 5.76
N GLU A 110 1.57 -11.05 6.55
CA GLU A 110 2.92 -10.69 6.13
C GLU A 110 3.43 -11.61 5.03
N ASN A 111 3.14 -12.92 5.05
CA ASN A 111 3.54 -13.84 3.98
C ASN A 111 2.71 -13.62 2.72
N ARG A 112 1.42 -13.25 2.84
CA ARG A 112 0.63 -12.76 1.71
C ARG A 112 1.20 -11.47 1.13
N ILE A 113 1.80 -10.61 1.97
CA ILE A 113 2.42 -9.34 1.57
C ILE A 113 3.88 -9.55 1.07
N LYS A 114 4.65 -10.49 1.63
CA LYS A 114 6.02 -10.83 1.23
C LYS A 114 6.07 -11.65 -0.06
N ASN A 115 4.97 -12.34 -0.40
CA ASN A 115 4.77 -12.93 -1.72
C ASN A 115 4.33 -11.92 -2.79
N VAL A 116 4.27 -10.62 -2.46
CA VAL A 116 4.15 -9.54 -3.43
C VAL A 116 5.56 -9.16 -3.85
N HIS A 117 6.00 -9.64 -5.01
CA HIS A 117 7.20 -9.10 -5.65
C HIS A 117 6.99 -7.58 -5.83
N GLU A 118 7.91 -6.74 -5.38
CA GLU A 118 7.96 -5.34 -5.80
C GLU A 118 9.04 -5.23 -6.89
N LEU A 119 8.77 -4.41 -7.92
CA LEU A 119 9.75 -4.15 -8.97
C LEU A 119 10.94 -3.35 -8.44
N THR A 120 12.15 -3.69 -8.89
CA THR A 120 13.35 -2.88 -8.66
C THR A 120 13.27 -1.53 -9.39
N SER A 121 14.16 -0.59 -9.06
CA SER A 121 14.21 0.72 -9.75
C SER A 121 14.36 0.57 -11.27
N ASP A 122 15.23 -0.33 -11.72
CA ASP A 122 15.48 -0.57 -13.15
C ASP A 122 14.25 -1.18 -13.83
N GLN A 123 13.59 -2.13 -13.17
CA GLN A 123 12.35 -2.73 -13.66
C GLN A 123 11.21 -1.70 -13.71
N LYS A 124 11.11 -0.79 -12.73
CA LYS A 124 10.16 0.32 -12.75
C LYS A 124 10.47 1.26 -13.93
N SER A 125 11.73 1.56 -14.20
CA SER A 125 12.14 2.38 -15.35
C SER A 125 11.69 1.76 -16.68
N ILE A 126 11.88 0.45 -16.85
CA ILE A 126 11.40 -0.28 -18.04
C ILE A 126 9.87 -0.25 -18.10
N TYR A 127 9.19 -0.59 -17.01
CA TYR A 127 7.71 -0.62 -16.95
C TYR A 127 7.08 0.73 -17.29
N TYR A 128 7.64 1.84 -16.79
CA TYR A 128 7.14 3.18 -17.04
C TYR A 128 7.74 3.86 -18.27
N SER A 129 8.57 3.16 -19.06
CA SER A 129 9.15 3.70 -20.30
C SER A 129 8.12 3.91 -21.40
N SER A 130 7.02 3.15 -21.38
CA SER A 130 5.95 3.18 -22.38
C SER A 130 4.60 2.79 -21.77
N TRP A 131 3.51 3.38 -22.27
CA TRP A 131 2.15 3.03 -21.87
C TRP A 131 1.83 1.55 -22.14
N LEU A 132 2.54 0.91 -23.09
CA LEU A 132 2.33 -0.48 -23.48
C LEU A 132 2.43 -1.46 -22.32
N TYR A 133 3.36 -1.27 -21.38
CA TYR A 133 3.50 -2.19 -20.25
C TYR A 133 2.27 -2.16 -19.35
N SER A 134 1.73 -0.97 -19.06
CA SER A 134 0.48 -0.84 -18.32
C SER A 134 -0.74 -1.28 -19.13
N GLY A 135 -0.79 -0.94 -20.42
CA GLY A 135 -1.91 -1.30 -21.30
C GLY A 135 -2.03 -2.80 -21.52
N VAL A 136 -0.92 -3.46 -21.88
CA VAL A 136 -0.86 -4.92 -22.05
C VAL A 136 -1.20 -5.63 -20.73
N ARG A 137 -0.67 -5.15 -19.60
CA ARG A 137 -1.01 -5.72 -18.28
C ARG A 137 -2.52 -5.66 -17.99
N MET A 138 -3.19 -4.54 -18.27
CA MET A 138 -4.64 -4.41 -18.07
C MET A 138 -5.43 -5.27 -19.05
N LEU A 139 -5.02 -5.31 -20.32
CA LEU A 139 -5.64 -6.18 -21.32
C LEU A 139 -5.55 -7.65 -20.93
N SER A 140 -4.40 -8.09 -20.38
CA SER A 140 -4.19 -9.46 -19.91
C SER A 140 -5.14 -9.91 -18.79
N ASP A 141 -5.89 -9.01 -18.16
CA ASP A 141 -6.91 -9.39 -17.16
C ASP A 141 -8.27 -9.74 -17.78
N LEU A 142 -8.49 -9.30 -19.02
CA LEU A 142 -9.70 -9.59 -19.78
C LEU A 142 -9.67 -11.02 -20.33
N GLU A 143 -10.84 -11.68 -20.36
CA GLU A 143 -10.97 -13.08 -20.79
C GLU A 143 -10.51 -13.36 -22.21
N SER A 144 -10.64 -12.38 -23.11
CA SER A 144 -10.36 -12.55 -24.53
C SER A 144 -8.87 -12.38 -24.88
N PHE A 145 -8.02 -11.93 -23.95
CA PHE A 145 -6.66 -11.48 -24.24
C PHE A 145 -5.61 -12.38 -23.58
N ASN A 146 -5.42 -13.58 -24.13
CA ASN A 146 -4.61 -14.63 -23.51
C ASN A 146 -3.24 -14.85 -24.16
N ASP A 147 -2.93 -14.18 -25.28
CA ASP A 147 -1.64 -14.32 -25.94
C ASP A 147 -1.21 -13.02 -26.65
N SER A 148 0.06 -13.00 -27.06
CA SER A 148 0.66 -11.85 -27.71
C SER A 148 0.10 -11.55 -29.10
N ALA A 149 -0.47 -12.53 -29.80
CA ALA A 149 -1.05 -12.34 -31.13
C ALA A 149 -2.39 -11.59 -31.04
N VAL A 150 -3.27 -12.00 -30.14
CA VAL A 150 -4.57 -11.33 -29.91
C VAL A 150 -4.39 -9.91 -29.42
N ILE A 151 -3.46 -9.70 -28.48
CA ILE A 151 -3.15 -8.37 -27.95
C ILE A 151 -2.53 -7.48 -29.05
N ALA A 152 -1.64 -8.02 -29.88
CA ALA A 152 -1.03 -7.29 -30.99
C ALA A 152 -2.04 -6.86 -32.05
N ASP A 153 -2.97 -7.74 -32.41
CA ASP A 153 -4.03 -7.43 -33.36
C ASP A 153 -4.95 -6.32 -32.85
N HIS A 154 -5.41 -6.42 -31.60
CA HIS A 154 -6.25 -5.40 -30.97
C HIS A 154 -5.57 -4.04 -30.87
N LEU A 155 -4.28 -4.01 -30.49
CA LEU A 155 -3.51 -2.78 -30.39
C LEU A 155 -3.01 -2.27 -31.75
N ARG A 156 -3.14 -3.06 -32.83
CA ARG A 156 -2.57 -2.82 -34.16
C ARG A 156 -1.07 -2.55 -34.11
N LEU A 157 -0.35 -3.36 -33.33
CA LEU A 157 1.10 -3.26 -33.14
C LEU A 157 1.81 -4.55 -33.55
N PRO A 158 3.11 -4.49 -33.91
CA PRO A 158 3.86 -5.68 -34.26
C PRO A 158 3.89 -6.72 -33.12
N ARG A 159 3.49 -7.96 -33.40
CA ARG A 159 3.51 -9.08 -32.43
C ARG A 159 4.86 -9.23 -31.70
N PRO A 160 6.04 -9.13 -32.34
CA PRO A 160 7.32 -9.24 -31.64
C PRO A 160 7.52 -8.16 -30.56
N GLN A 161 6.92 -6.96 -30.74
CA GLN A 161 6.97 -5.90 -29.73
C GLN A 161 6.10 -6.25 -28.53
N ILE A 162 4.88 -6.73 -28.76
CA ILE A 162 3.96 -7.16 -27.70
C ILE A 162 4.51 -8.37 -26.95
N GLN A 163 5.13 -9.32 -27.65
CA GLN A 163 5.77 -10.47 -27.02
C GLN A 163 6.86 -10.03 -26.02
N LYS A 164 7.75 -9.09 -26.41
CA LYS A 164 8.78 -8.55 -25.49
C LYS A 164 8.18 -7.92 -24.24
N VAL A 165 7.05 -7.20 -24.39
CA VAL A 165 6.35 -6.60 -23.25
C VAL A 165 5.75 -7.70 -22.37
N LEU A 166 5.07 -8.68 -22.95
CA LEU A 166 4.43 -9.77 -22.22
C LEU A 166 5.45 -10.65 -21.48
N ASP A 167 6.59 -10.95 -22.12
CA ASP A 167 7.70 -11.70 -21.50
C ASP A 167 8.22 -10.97 -20.25
N PHE A 168 8.41 -9.65 -20.35
CA PHE A 168 8.79 -8.83 -19.19
C PHE A 168 7.73 -8.89 -18.08
N LEU A 169 6.44 -8.80 -18.43
CA LEU A 169 5.35 -8.84 -17.44
C LEU A 169 5.27 -10.20 -16.72
N LEU A 170 5.44 -11.29 -17.46
CA LEU A 170 5.46 -12.66 -16.93
C LEU A 170 6.71 -12.89 -16.05
N GLN A 171 7.88 -12.51 -16.54
CA GLN A 171 9.16 -12.67 -15.83
C GLN A 171 9.14 -12.00 -14.45
N HIS A 172 8.50 -10.84 -14.33
CA HIS A 172 8.46 -10.06 -13.10
C HIS A 172 7.15 -10.23 -12.31
N GLY A 173 6.33 -11.22 -12.65
CA GLY A 173 5.10 -11.56 -11.93
C GLY A 173 4.02 -10.46 -11.97
N LEU A 174 4.09 -9.54 -12.93
CA LEU A 174 3.07 -8.50 -13.15
C LEU A 174 1.83 -9.07 -13.85
N VAL A 175 2.04 -10.14 -14.62
CA VAL A 175 1.03 -11.00 -15.24
C VAL A 175 1.44 -12.45 -14.92
N VAL A 176 0.46 -13.34 -14.76
CA VAL A 176 0.67 -14.78 -14.61
C VAL A 176 -0.17 -15.54 -15.62
N SER A 177 0.28 -16.74 -16.01
CA SER A 177 -0.48 -17.66 -16.85
C SER A 177 -1.05 -18.79 -16.00
N GLU A 178 -2.38 -18.87 -15.94
CA GLU A 178 -3.11 -19.93 -15.24
C GLU A 178 -4.03 -20.65 -16.24
N LYS A 179 -3.86 -21.96 -16.42
CA LYS A 179 -4.72 -22.78 -17.31
C LYS A 179 -4.85 -22.20 -18.74
N ASN A 180 -3.74 -21.71 -19.31
CA ASN A 180 -3.68 -21.02 -20.62
C ASN A 180 -4.44 -19.68 -20.68
N ARG A 181 -4.74 -19.07 -19.53
CA ARG A 181 -5.32 -17.72 -19.44
C ARG A 181 -4.34 -16.78 -18.77
N LEU A 182 -4.20 -15.56 -19.30
CA LEU A 182 -3.46 -14.51 -18.62
C LEU A 182 -4.32 -13.90 -17.51
N LYS A 183 -3.67 -13.49 -16.43
CA LYS A 183 -4.27 -12.74 -15.33
C LYS A 183 -3.28 -11.78 -14.72
N LEU A 184 -3.78 -10.79 -13.99
CA LEU A 184 -2.91 -9.95 -13.16
C LEU A 184 -2.13 -10.80 -12.16
N GLY A 185 -0.82 -10.61 -12.16
CA GLY A 185 0.07 -11.27 -11.22
C GLY A 185 0.10 -10.56 -9.86
N PRO A 186 0.71 -11.20 -8.85
CA PRO A 186 0.71 -10.71 -7.48
C PRO A 186 1.59 -9.48 -7.27
N THR A 187 2.48 -9.15 -8.22
CA THR A 187 3.44 -8.04 -8.11
C THR A 187 2.72 -6.70 -8.00
N ARG A 188 3.03 -5.94 -6.93
CA ARG A 188 2.49 -4.59 -6.74
C ARG A 188 3.35 -3.56 -7.45
N ILE A 189 2.66 -2.58 -8.02
CA ILE A 189 3.27 -1.45 -8.70
C ILE A 189 3.05 -0.21 -7.84
N TYR A 190 3.91 -0.02 -6.84
CA TYR A 190 3.90 1.21 -6.07
C TYR A 190 4.79 2.26 -6.73
N LEU A 191 4.21 3.43 -7.03
CA LEU A 191 4.91 4.60 -7.52
C LEU A 191 4.58 5.77 -6.61
N SER A 192 5.59 6.28 -5.90
CA SER A 192 5.41 7.48 -5.07
C SER A 192 5.18 8.70 -5.95
N THR A 193 4.40 9.66 -5.46
CA THR A 193 4.17 10.96 -6.10
C THR A 193 5.46 11.77 -6.28
N SER A 194 6.49 11.48 -5.50
CA SER A 194 7.83 12.08 -5.62
C SER A 194 8.72 11.46 -6.71
N SER A 195 8.29 10.39 -7.38
CA SER A 195 9.11 9.73 -8.39
C SER A 195 9.06 10.47 -9.73
N HIS A 196 10.21 10.69 -10.36
CA HIS A 196 10.28 11.20 -11.74
C HIS A 196 9.51 10.32 -12.75
N LEU A 197 9.32 9.03 -12.45
CA LEU A 197 8.55 8.12 -13.29
C LEU A 197 7.04 8.40 -13.24
N ALA A 198 6.53 9.09 -12.21
CA ALA A 198 5.12 9.49 -12.15
C ALA A 198 4.77 10.46 -13.28
N ASN A 199 5.60 11.48 -13.47
CA ASN A 199 5.46 12.40 -14.60
C ASN A 199 5.59 11.68 -15.94
N LYS A 200 6.53 10.73 -16.06
CA LYS A 200 6.70 9.96 -17.29
C LYS A 200 5.47 9.12 -17.61
N GLN A 201 4.88 8.44 -16.63
CA GLN A 201 3.66 7.66 -16.80
C GLN A 201 2.50 8.55 -17.26
N HIS A 202 2.34 9.71 -16.63
CA HIS A 202 1.34 10.71 -17.01
C HIS A 202 1.51 11.21 -18.45
N GLN A 203 2.75 11.49 -18.87
CA GLN A 203 3.08 11.88 -20.24
C GLN A 203 2.79 10.77 -21.24
N ASN A 204 3.16 9.52 -20.94
CA ASN A 204 2.96 8.39 -21.84
C ASN A 204 1.46 8.19 -22.17
N TRP A 205 0.59 8.26 -21.16
CA TRP A 205 -0.85 8.14 -21.37
C TRP A 205 -1.46 9.34 -22.09
N ARG A 206 -1.00 10.57 -21.80
CA ARG A 206 -1.47 11.77 -22.52
C ARG A 206 -1.05 11.77 -23.98
N LEU A 207 0.18 11.35 -24.29
CA LEU A 207 0.63 11.15 -25.67
C LEU A 207 -0.21 10.08 -26.38
N HIS A 208 -0.59 9.01 -25.67
CA HIS A 208 -1.50 8.01 -26.23
C HIS A 208 -2.91 8.58 -26.46
N ALA A 209 -3.44 9.38 -25.54
CA ALA A 209 -4.73 10.06 -25.71
C ALA A 209 -4.72 11.01 -26.91
N MET A 210 -3.63 11.76 -27.14
CA MET A 210 -3.46 12.60 -28.33
C MET A 210 -3.54 11.77 -29.63
N ASN A 211 -2.94 10.58 -29.66
CA ASN A 211 -3.06 9.69 -30.82
C ASN A 211 -4.50 9.20 -31.02
N LYS A 212 -5.26 9.01 -29.94
CA LYS A 212 -6.68 8.62 -29.99
C LYS A 212 -7.58 9.76 -30.47
N MET A 213 -7.27 11.02 -30.17
CA MET A 213 -8.03 12.18 -30.66
C MET A 213 -8.08 12.27 -32.20
N VAL A 214 -7.06 11.77 -32.88
CA VAL A 214 -6.96 11.80 -34.35
C VAL A 214 -7.72 10.64 -35.01
N GLN A 215 -8.16 9.64 -34.23
CA GLN A 215 -8.92 8.49 -34.71
C GLN A 215 -10.37 8.61 -34.25
N PRO A 216 -11.34 8.85 -35.16
CA PRO A 216 -12.75 8.96 -34.79
C PRO A 216 -13.26 7.68 -34.12
N ASP A 217 -13.86 7.84 -32.95
CA ASP A 217 -14.42 6.76 -32.14
C ASP A 217 -15.41 7.38 -31.14
N ASP A 218 -16.70 7.08 -31.32
CA ASP A 218 -17.79 7.70 -30.58
C ASP A 218 -17.82 7.32 -29.08
N ASP A 219 -17.10 6.25 -28.70
CA ASP A 219 -16.92 5.86 -27.30
C ASP A 219 -15.90 6.73 -26.55
N ASN A 220 -15.05 7.49 -27.29
CA ASN A 220 -14.01 8.32 -26.69
C ASN A 220 -14.54 9.72 -26.40
N PHE A 221 -14.41 10.15 -25.15
CA PHE A 221 -14.77 11.50 -24.71
C PHE A 221 -13.51 12.37 -24.57
N PHE A 222 -13.42 13.42 -25.38
CA PHE A 222 -12.37 14.45 -25.29
C PHE A 222 -12.98 15.80 -24.99
N TYR A 223 -12.54 16.44 -23.91
CA TYR A 223 -13.04 17.74 -23.48
C TYR A 223 -11.89 18.64 -23.07
N THR A 224 -11.82 19.82 -23.68
CA THR A 224 -10.80 20.84 -23.39
C THR A 224 -11.49 22.20 -23.37
N VAL A 225 -11.36 22.91 -22.25
CA VAL A 225 -11.88 24.27 -22.11
C VAL A 225 -10.86 25.16 -21.41
N PRO A 226 -10.27 26.15 -22.10
CA PRO A 226 -9.60 27.26 -21.45
C PRO A 226 -10.64 28.12 -20.74
N MET A 227 -10.37 28.53 -19.51
CA MET A 227 -11.35 29.24 -18.67
C MET A 227 -10.75 30.50 -18.07
N SER A 228 -11.58 31.54 -17.89
CA SER A 228 -11.31 32.66 -17.00
C SER A 228 -12.35 32.62 -15.87
N LEU A 229 -11.89 32.54 -14.62
CA LEU A 229 -12.75 32.26 -13.47
C LEU A 229 -12.23 32.95 -12.21
N SER A 230 -13.10 33.11 -11.21
CA SER A 230 -12.72 33.62 -9.90
C SER A 230 -11.86 32.61 -9.14
N ARG A 231 -11.06 33.10 -8.17
CA ARG A 231 -10.26 32.24 -7.28
C ARG A 231 -11.13 31.23 -6.52
N GLU A 232 -12.31 31.67 -6.07
CA GLU A 232 -13.29 30.81 -5.38
C GLU A 232 -13.71 29.62 -6.24
N VAL A 233 -14.07 29.86 -7.51
CA VAL A 233 -14.45 28.79 -8.45
C VAL A 233 -13.24 27.89 -8.73
N ALA A 234 -12.04 28.46 -8.84
CA ALA A 234 -10.83 27.69 -9.11
C ALA A 234 -10.52 26.71 -7.96
N ASP A 235 -10.67 27.18 -6.72
CA ASP A 235 -10.49 26.37 -5.51
C ASP A 235 -11.61 25.35 -5.30
N TRP A 236 -12.84 25.67 -5.74
CA TRP A 236 -13.93 24.70 -5.77
C TRP A 236 -13.63 23.55 -6.74
N ILE A 237 -13.29 23.83 -8.00
CA ILE A 237 -12.94 22.80 -8.99
C ILE A 237 -11.82 21.89 -8.46
N ARG A 238 -10.76 22.47 -7.89
CA ARG A 238 -9.62 21.72 -7.32
C ARG A 238 -10.04 20.74 -6.23
N ARG A 239 -11.09 21.04 -5.46
CA ARG A 239 -11.63 20.17 -4.40
C ARG A 239 -12.55 19.07 -4.94
N GLU A 240 -13.32 19.34 -5.98
CA GLU A 240 -14.23 18.37 -6.59
C GLU A 240 -13.48 17.22 -7.30
N LEU A 241 -12.32 17.51 -7.91
CA LEU A 241 -11.58 16.52 -8.71
C LEU A 241 -11.14 15.29 -7.89
N PRO A 242 -10.53 15.42 -6.69
CA PRO A 242 -10.26 14.28 -5.83
C PRO A 242 -11.51 13.47 -5.46
N GLU A 243 -12.62 14.13 -5.10
CA GLU A 243 -13.87 13.43 -4.75
C GLU A 243 -14.43 12.64 -5.94
N PHE A 244 -14.33 13.19 -7.15
CA PHE A 244 -14.70 12.48 -8.37
C PHE A 244 -13.85 11.23 -8.57
N VAL A 245 -12.52 11.33 -8.39
CA VAL A 245 -11.60 10.18 -8.49
C VAL A 245 -11.94 9.11 -7.45
N GLU A 246 -12.25 9.50 -6.22
CA GLU A 246 -12.70 8.56 -5.16
C GLU A 246 -13.99 7.84 -5.55
N LYS A 247 -15.00 8.58 -6.04
CA LYS A 247 -16.26 8.01 -6.53
C LYS A 247 -16.05 7.01 -7.68
N VAL A 248 -15.14 7.31 -8.60
CA VAL A 248 -14.76 6.39 -9.70
C VAL A 248 -14.08 5.15 -9.14
N ASN A 249 -13.06 5.28 -8.29
CA ASN A 249 -12.30 4.16 -7.75
C ASN A 249 -13.17 3.21 -6.90
N ALA A 250 -14.13 3.75 -6.15
CA ALA A 250 -15.09 2.97 -5.38
C ALA A 250 -15.97 2.06 -6.26
N LYS A 251 -16.25 2.47 -7.51
CA LYS A 251 -16.99 1.66 -8.49
C LYS A 251 -16.09 0.71 -9.28
N VAL A 252 -14.89 1.14 -9.66
CA VAL A 252 -13.95 0.35 -10.48
C VAL A 252 -13.38 -0.83 -9.68
N THR A 253 -12.97 -0.60 -8.44
CA THR A 253 -12.28 -1.62 -7.61
C THR A 253 -13.06 -2.93 -7.43
N PRO A 254 -14.39 -2.92 -7.14
CA PRO A 254 -15.17 -4.15 -7.03
C PRO A 254 -15.72 -4.67 -8.37
N SER A 255 -15.51 -3.96 -9.47
CA SER A 255 -16.06 -4.33 -10.78
C SER A 255 -15.32 -5.51 -11.42
N LYS A 256 -15.99 -6.22 -12.33
CA LYS A 256 -15.35 -7.28 -13.14
C LYS A 256 -14.53 -6.66 -14.27
N SER A 257 -13.41 -7.30 -14.60
CA SER A 257 -12.55 -6.90 -15.71
C SER A 257 -13.16 -7.34 -17.05
N GLU A 258 -13.97 -6.46 -17.65
CA GLU A 258 -14.66 -6.71 -18.93
C GLU A 258 -14.19 -5.77 -20.04
N VAL A 259 -13.80 -4.54 -19.68
CA VAL A 259 -13.27 -3.53 -20.62
C VAL A 259 -12.13 -2.75 -19.97
N VAL A 260 -11.19 -2.27 -20.80
CA VAL A 260 -10.14 -1.34 -20.36
C VAL A 260 -10.40 0.05 -20.92
N ARG A 261 -10.22 1.07 -20.07
CA ARG A 261 -10.32 2.50 -20.41
C ARG A 261 -9.25 3.26 -19.64
N CYS A 262 -8.76 4.36 -20.20
CA CYS A 262 -7.85 5.28 -19.53
C CYS A 262 -8.57 6.60 -19.25
N LEU A 263 -8.60 7.02 -17.98
CA LEU A 263 -9.08 8.33 -17.58
C LEU A 263 -7.88 9.21 -17.23
N SER A 264 -7.70 10.29 -17.98
CA SER A 264 -6.69 11.33 -17.71
C SER A 264 -7.41 12.64 -17.39
N ILE A 265 -7.04 13.28 -16.28
CA ILE A 265 -7.63 14.55 -15.83
C ILE A 265 -6.50 15.57 -15.68
N ASP A 266 -6.68 16.74 -16.27
CA ASP A 266 -5.74 17.85 -16.26
C ASP A 266 -6.45 19.12 -15.80
N TYR A 267 -5.96 19.74 -14.72
CA TYR A 267 -6.41 21.04 -14.26
C TYR A 267 -5.19 21.80 -13.73
N PHE A 268 -4.81 22.89 -14.41
CA PHE A 268 -3.59 23.65 -14.16
C PHE A 268 -3.77 25.12 -14.52
N GLU A 269 -2.93 25.96 -13.93
CA GLU A 269 -2.75 27.37 -14.32
C GLU A 269 -1.72 27.44 -15.46
N PHE A 270 -2.00 28.23 -16.50
CA PHE A 270 -1.21 28.31 -17.74
C PHE A 270 -0.71 29.73 -18.03
#